data_AF-A0A0Q4IQB3-F1
#
_entry.id   AF-A0A0Q4IQB3-F1
#
_cell.length_a   1.000
_cell.length_b   1.000
_cell.length_c   1.000
_cell.angle_alpha   90.00
_cell.angle_beta   90.00
_cell.angle_gamma   90.00
#
_symmetry.space_group_name_H-M   'P 1'
#
loop_
_entity.id
_entity.type
_entity.pdbx_description
1 polymer ?
#
loop_
_entity_poly.entity_id
_entity_poly.type
_entity_poly.pdbx_seq_one_letter_code
_entity_poly.pdbx_strand_id
1 'polypeptide(L)'
;MIIEDLAFGIDLGIGSCGWAVIRQPASIEEAGTIDGIGSWIFDVPETDKERTPTNQIRRGNRLLRRVIRRRRNRMSELRSLFRQSGLLSIDSADALKLKGLDPWELRARGLDKLLTNHEFAVALGHIAKRRGFKSAAKSKSANTAGDDQRMLKALEATRERLGRYQTVGHMFARDPDYVGRKRNRDGIYDRTASRDDLIHEVGVLFSAQRRHGNPGASIDLEEAYRAIAFRQMAMQDSEKLVGHCPFEKEEKRAAKLAPSFEKFRLLTRLINLRVTTPDGERPLSPDELARATSDLGKTAKLTAKRVRDLIGLSVEQRFTTIKPDQESGDIASKTGEAMSGTATLRKALGDSLWVEMDRQPEQLDQIAHILSFFETNDRIGAQLRALGLDNAVLDAIMAALDRGGFAKFKGAAHISAKAVRRCCQSNANSSPPNASQARRAGA
;
A
#
# COMPACT_ATOMS: atom_id res chain seq x y z
N MET A 1 -15.92 -50.35 -5.30
CA MET A 1 -17.15 -50.32 -6.11
C MET A 1 -17.69 -48.91 -6.02
N ILE A 2 -17.52 -48.10 -7.07
CA ILE A 2 -18.13 -46.77 -7.13
C ILE A 2 -19.61 -47.02 -7.43
N ILE A 3 -20.51 -46.56 -6.56
CA ILE A 3 -21.94 -46.68 -6.81
C ILE A 3 -22.30 -45.50 -7.71
N GLU A 4 -22.49 -45.76 -9.00
CA GLU A 4 -22.70 -44.73 -10.04
C GLU A 4 -24.13 -44.16 -10.05
N ASP A 5 -25.05 -44.69 -9.23
CA ASP A 5 -26.45 -44.25 -9.16
C ASP A 5 -26.69 -43.17 -8.09
N LEU A 6 -25.70 -42.67 -7.35
CA LEU A 6 -25.90 -41.66 -6.30
C LEU A 6 -25.46 -40.25 -6.75
N ALA A 7 -26.36 -39.28 -6.62
CA ALA A 7 -26.08 -37.85 -6.75
C ALA A 7 -26.06 -37.15 -5.39
N PHE A 8 -25.06 -36.31 -5.17
CA PHE A 8 -24.93 -35.49 -3.97
C PHE A 8 -25.24 -34.03 -4.28
N GLY A 9 -26.35 -33.53 -3.74
CA GLY A 9 -26.67 -32.10 -3.71
C GLY A 9 -26.05 -31.46 -2.47
N ILE A 10 -25.28 -30.38 -2.64
CA ILE A 10 -24.67 -29.65 -1.52
C ILE A 10 -25.01 -28.17 -1.66
N ASP A 11 -25.66 -27.59 -0.65
CA ASP A 11 -25.97 -26.17 -0.52
C ASP A 11 -25.11 -25.56 0.60
N LEU A 12 -24.05 -24.85 0.22
CA LEU A 12 -23.08 -24.26 1.16
C LEU A 12 -23.40 -22.79 1.43
N GLY A 13 -23.87 -22.51 2.64
CA GLY A 13 -24.02 -21.17 3.21
C GLY A 13 -22.85 -20.75 4.10
N ILE A 14 -22.88 -19.51 4.59
CA ILE A 14 -21.83 -18.95 5.46
C ILE A 14 -21.78 -19.67 6.83
N GLY A 15 -22.91 -20.17 7.32
CA GLY A 15 -23.06 -20.87 8.61
C GLY A 15 -23.83 -22.19 8.51
N SER A 16 -23.99 -22.72 7.30
CA SER A 16 -24.79 -23.92 7.07
C SER A 16 -24.29 -24.71 5.87
N CYS A 17 -24.46 -26.03 5.92
CA CYS A 17 -24.25 -26.94 4.80
C CYS A 17 -25.49 -27.84 4.70
N GLY A 18 -26.39 -27.53 3.78
CA GLY A 18 -27.47 -28.43 3.38
C GLY A 18 -26.92 -29.52 2.47
N TRP A 19 -27.33 -30.76 2.68
CA TRP A 19 -26.91 -31.87 1.82
C TRP A 19 -28.08 -32.83 1.54
N ALA A 20 -28.05 -33.42 0.36
CA ALA A 20 -28.99 -34.43 -0.09
C ALA A 20 -28.25 -35.52 -0.85
N VAL A 21 -28.63 -36.77 -0.63
CA VAL A 21 -28.19 -37.94 -1.38
C VAL A 21 -29.41 -38.47 -2.12
N ILE A 22 -29.34 -38.43 -3.44
CA ILE A 22 -30.43 -38.86 -4.32
C ILE A 22 -29.92 -40.06 -5.10
N ARG A 23 -30.60 -41.19 -4.99
CA ARG A 23 -30.41 -42.31 -5.90
C ARG A 23 -31.15 -42.01 -7.19
N GLN A 24 -30.39 -41.94 -8.28
CA GLN A 24 -30.90 -41.75 -9.62
C GLN A 24 -31.68 -43.00 -10.04
N PRO A 25 -32.80 -42.82 -10.76
CA PRO A 25 -33.57 -43.93 -11.26
C PRO A 25 -32.78 -44.69 -12.33
N ALA A 26 -33.02 -46.01 -12.46
CA ALA A 26 -32.34 -46.83 -13.46
C ALA A 26 -32.86 -46.57 -14.89
N SER A 27 -34.05 -45.97 -15.01
CA SER A 27 -34.68 -45.60 -16.27
C SER A 27 -35.41 -44.26 -16.16
N ILE A 28 -35.79 -43.65 -17.30
CA ILE A 28 -36.57 -42.39 -17.36
C ILE A 28 -37.99 -42.56 -16.80
N GLU A 29 -38.48 -43.80 -16.69
CA GLU A 29 -39.84 -44.14 -16.25
C GLU A 29 -39.94 -44.28 -14.72
N GLU A 30 -38.80 -44.36 -14.03
CA GLU A 30 -38.70 -44.48 -12.58
C GLU A 30 -38.40 -43.10 -11.94
N ALA A 31 -38.93 -42.88 -10.74
CA ALA A 31 -38.55 -41.73 -9.93
C ALA A 31 -37.31 -42.08 -9.09
N GLY A 32 -36.34 -41.17 -9.03
CA GLY A 32 -35.21 -41.31 -8.11
C GLY A 32 -35.67 -41.28 -6.64
N THR A 33 -34.91 -41.93 -5.75
CA THR A 33 -35.21 -41.93 -4.31
C THR A 33 -34.29 -40.99 -3.55
N ILE A 34 -34.80 -40.40 -2.48
CA ILE A 34 -33.98 -39.64 -1.53
C ILE A 34 -33.44 -40.62 -0.50
N ASP A 35 -32.16 -40.95 -0.61
CA ASP A 35 -31.46 -41.86 0.31
C ASP A 35 -31.07 -41.14 1.60
N GLY A 36 -30.93 -39.81 1.58
CA GLY A 36 -30.70 -39.01 2.77
C GLY A 36 -30.77 -37.51 2.51
N ILE A 37 -31.17 -36.75 3.52
CA ILE A 37 -31.09 -35.30 3.54
C ILE A 37 -30.67 -34.84 4.94
N GLY A 38 -30.00 -33.71 5.00
CA GLY A 38 -29.62 -33.11 6.26
C GLY A 38 -29.19 -31.67 6.11
N SER A 39 -29.02 -31.02 7.26
CA SER A 39 -28.41 -29.70 7.35
C SER A 39 -27.42 -29.71 8.50
N TRP A 40 -26.20 -29.30 8.21
CA TRP A 40 -25.19 -29.05 9.23
C TRP A 40 -25.08 -27.55 9.46
N ILE A 41 -25.52 -27.09 10.64
CA ILE A 41 -25.40 -25.70 11.08
C ILE A 41 -24.15 -25.58 11.94
N PHE A 42 -23.37 -24.53 11.70
CA PHE A 42 -22.14 -24.25 12.44
C PHE A 42 -22.02 -22.76 12.75
N ASP A 43 -21.38 -22.45 13.88
CA ASP A 43 -21.17 -21.07 14.31
C ASP A 43 -20.21 -20.35 13.37
N VAL A 44 -20.67 -19.23 12.82
CA VAL A 44 -19.83 -18.34 12.02
C VAL A 44 -18.86 -17.64 12.96
N PRO A 45 -17.54 -17.63 12.68
CA PRO A 45 -16.53 -17.07 13.58
C PRO A 45 -16.49 -15.53 13.51
N GLU A 46 -17.60 -14.88 13.83
CA GLU A 46 -17.83 -13.44 13.83
C GLU A 46 -18.56 -12.96 15.10
N THR A 47 -18.69 -11.64 15.30
CA THR A 47 -19.44 -11.08 16.42
C THR A 47 -20.94 -10.98 16.12
N ASP A 48 -21.77 -11.16 17.14
CA ASP A 48 -23.24 -11.20 16.98
C ASP A 48 -23.84 -9.93 16.37
N LYS A 49 -23.34 -8.76 16.80
CA LYS A 49 -23.92 -7.46 16.43
C LYS A 49 -23.35 -6.87 15.14
N GLU A 50 -22.02 -6.78 15.08
CA GLU A 50 -21.31 -6.10 13.99
C GLU A 50 -20.84 -7.04 12.89
N ARG A 51 -21.09 -8.36 13.04
CA ARG A 51 -20.63 -9.41 12.10
C ARG A 51 -19.14 -9.28 11.79
N THR A 52 -18.36 -8.87 12.80
CA THR A 52 -16.92 -8.64 12.65
C THR A 52 -16.20 -9.98 12.76
N PRO A 53 -15.37 -10.38 11.79
CA PRO A 53 -14.60 -11.61 11.89
C PRO A 53 -13.71 -11.65 13.14
N THR A 54 -13.79 -12.73 13.92
CA THR A 54 -13.00 -12.91 15.16
C THR A 54 -11.49 -12.82 14.93
N ASN A 55 -11.02 -13.22 13.74
CA ASN A 55 -9.63 -13.11 13.35
C ASN A 55 -9.14 -11.64 13.24
N GLN A 56 -10.02 -10.70 12.90
CA GLN A 56 -9.75 -9.26 12.84
C GLN A 56 -9.56 -8.71 14.26
N ILE A 57 -10.42 -9.10 15.20
CA ILE A 57 -10.32 -8.73 16.62
C ILE A 57 -9.01 -9.28 17.21
N ARG A 58 -8.73 -10.57 16.98
CA ARG A 58 -7.48 -11.22 17.40
C ARG A 58 -6.26 -10.47 16.86
N ARG A 59 -6.28 -10.08 15.58
CA ARG A 59 -5.22 -9.29 14.94
C ARG A 59 -5.06 -7.92 15.59
N GLY A 60 -6.16 -7.19 15.82
CA GLY A 60 -6.15 -5.88 16.49
C GLY A 60 -5.52 -5.94 17.88
N ASN A 61 -5.98 -6.87 18.72
CA ASN A 61 -5.45 -7.08 20.07
C ASN A 61 -3.96 -7.47 20.06
N ARG A 62 -3.54 -8.31 19.11
CA ARG A 62 -2.12 -8.67 18.93
C ARG A 62 -1.26 -7.46 18.56
N LEU A 63 -1.75 -6.58 17.69
CA LEU A 63 -1.04 -5.36 17.32
C LEU A 63 -0.89 -4.40 18.51
N LEU A 64 -1.95 -4.20 19.29
CA LEU A 64 -1.92 -3.39 20.52
C LEU A 64 -0.89 -3.93 21.52
N ARG A 65 -0.88 -5.23 21.78
CA ARG A 65 0.12 -5.87 22.66
C ARG A 65 1.54 -5.62 22.19
N ARG A 66 1.80 -5.72 20.88
CA ARG A 66 3.13 -5.44 20.29
C ARG A 66 3.53 -3.98 20.49
N VAL A 67 2.62 -3.02 20.30
CA VAL A 67 2.87 -1.59 20.50
C VAL A 67 3.21 -1.29 21.96
N ILE A 68 2.43 -1.83 22.90
CA ILE A 68 2.65 -1.66 24.34
C ILE A 68 4.00 -2.25 24.75
N ARG A 69 4.29 -3.49 24.35
CA ARG A 69 5.56 -4.17 24.65
C ARG A 69 6.76 -3.39 24.11
N ARG A 70 6.72 -2.96 22.84
CA ARG A 70 7.83 -2.18 22.24
C ARG A 70 8.02 -0.83 22.92
N ARG A 71 6.94 -0.16 23.33
CA ARG A 71 7.03 1.08 24.14
C ARG A 71 7.68 0.80 25.48
N ARG A 72 7.27 -0.25 26.19
CA ARG A 72 7.85 -0.64 27.48
C ARG A 72 9.35 -0.91 27.36
N ASN A 73 9.76 -1.74 26.39
CA ASN A 73 11.17 -2.07 26.16
C ASN A 73 11.99 -0.82 25.86
N ARG A 74 11.51 0.03 24.93
CA ARG A 74 12.18 1.31 24.63
C ARG A 74 12.37 2.19 25.86
N MET A 75 11.33 2.34 26.68
CA MET A 75 11.45 3.15 27.91
C MET A 75 12.41 2.50 28.92
N SER A 76 12.52 1.17 28.93
CA SER A 76 13.50 0.46 29.77
C SER A 76 14.93 0.72 29.30
N GLU A 77 15.19 0.53 28.01
CA GLU A 77 16.50 0.80 27.39
C GLU A 77 16.93 2.24 27.64
N LEU A 78 16.01 3.22 27.53
CA LEU A 78 16.32 4.62 27.82
C LEU A 78 16.64 4.88 29.29
N ARG A 79 15.95 4.23 30.24
CA ARG A 79 16.29 4.40 31.66
C ARG A 79 17.67 3.82 31.97
N SER A 80 18.01 2.67 31.40
CA SER A 80 19.34 2.10 31.54
C SER A 80 20.41 3.00 30.90
N LEU A 81 20.15 3.57 29.71
CA LEU A 81 21.03 4.55 29.08
C LEU A 81 21.23 5.80 29.95
N PHE A 82 20.15 6.35 30.51
CA PHE A 82 20.22 7.52 31.39
C PHE A 82 20.96 7.22 32.69
N ARG A 83 20.83 6.01 33.24
CA ARG A 83 21.62 5.59 34.39
C ARG A 83 23.11 5.49 34.06
N GLN A 84 23.46 4.84 32.96
CA GLN A 84 24.85 4.69 32.51
C GLN A 84 25.54 6.04 32.21
N SER A 85 24.78 7.01 31.73
CA SER A 85 25.25 8.38 31.46
C SER A 85 25.19 9.33 32.65
N GLY A 86 24.78 8.85 33.84
CA GLY A 86 24.69 9.68 35.06
C GLY A 86 23.53 10.68 35.06
N LEU A 87 22.59 10.58 34.12
CA LEU A 87 21.36 11.38 34.12
C LEU A 87 20.35 10.95 35.19
N LEU A 88 20.35 9.66 35.56
CA LEU A 88 19.53 9.08 36.62
C LEU A 88 20.40 8.29 37.60
N SER A 89 20.06 8.33 38.88
CA SER A 89 20.69 7.50 39.91
C SER A 89 20.19 6.04 39.89
N ILE A 90 18.92 5.85 39.49
CA ILE A 90 18.26 4.54 39.41
C ILE A 90 17.48 4.41 38.10
N ASP A 91 17.35 3.19 37.59
CA ASP A 91 16.63 2.86 36.35
C ASP A 91 15.25 2.22 36.60
N SER A 92 14.64 2.54 37.74
CA SER A 92 13.32 2.03 38.14
C SER A 92 12.18 2.53 37.24
N ALA A 93 11.04 1.84 37.24
CA ALA A 93 9.88 2.20 36.42
C ALA A 93 9.36 3.63 36.67
N ASP A 94 9.60 4.16 37.87
CA ASP A 94 9.17 5.47 38.33
C ASP A 94 10.28 6.53 38.33
N ALA A 95 11.50 6.18 37.88
CA ALA A 95 12.63 7.11 37.83
C ALA A 95 12.37 8.37 36.96
N LEU A 96 11.40 8.30 36.04
CA LEU A 96 10.98 9.44 35.22
C LEU A 96 9.66 10.08 35.69
N LYS A 97 9.12 9.65 36.84
CA LYS A 97 7.86 10.13 37.42
C LYS A 97 8.15 10.90 38.71
N LEU A 98 8.48 12.19 38.59
CA LEU A 98 8.52 13.09 39.73
C LEU A 98 7.24 13.91 39.81
N LYS A 99 6.70 14.03 41.03
CA LYS A 99 5.61 14.97 41.32
C LYS A 99 6.14 16.39 41.15
N GLY A 100 5.36 17.26 40.49
CA GLY A 100 5.67 18.69 40.35
C GLY A 100 6.51 19.08 39.14
N LEU A 101 7.10 18.14 38.39
CA LEU A 101 7.79 18.47 37.14
C LEU A 101 6.82 18.40 35.96
N ASP A 102 6.57 19.52 35.27
CA ASP A 102 5.89 19.54 33.96
C ASP A 102 6.92 19.27 32.85
N PRO A 103 6.87 18.11 32.17
CA PRO A 103 7.81 17.81 31.09
C PRO A 103 7.73 18.80 29.92
N TRP A 104 6.58 19.44 29.68
CA TRP A 104 6.47 20.46 28.64
C TRP A 104 7.25 21.71 29.02
N GLU A 105 7.12 22.15 30.27
CA GLU A 105 7.90 23.27 30.80
C GLU A 105 9.40 22.98 30.75
N LEU A 106 9.82 21.79 31.16
CA LEU A 106 11.24 21.39 31.12
C LEU A 106 11.80 21.42 29.69
N ARG A 107 11.02 20.99 28.70
CA ARG A 107 11.43 21.02 27.28
C ARG A 107 11.54 22.44 26.73
N ALA A 108 10.71 23.37 27.22
CA ALA A 108 10.78 24.78 26.84
C ALA A 108 11.94 25.50 27.56
N ARG A 109 11.97 25.41 28.89
CA ARG A 109 12.98 26.05 29.75
C ARG A 109 14.39 25.55 29.45
N GLY A 110 14.54 24.28 29.06
CA GLY A 110 15.83 23.71 28.68
C GLY A 110 16.44 24.28 27.41
N LEU A 111 15.74 25.15 26.67
CA LEU A 111 16.34 25.90 25.58
C LEU A 111 17.17 27.09 26.09
N ASP A 112 16.72 27.70 27.20
CA ASP A 112 17.26 28.97 27.69
C ASP A 112 18.05 28.81 29.00
N LYS A 113 17.88 27.69 29.72
CA LYS A 113 18.51 27.46 31.02
C LYS A 113 19.10 26.06 31.12
N LEU A 114 20.15 25.94 31.94
CA LEU A 114 20.68 24.65 32.36
C LEU A 114 19.60 23.87 33.11
N LEU A 115 19.34 22.63 32.67
CA LEU A 115 18.53 21.67 33.40
C LEU A 115 19.43 20.80 34.26
N THR A 116 18.93 20.38 35.41
CA THR A 116 19.57 19.28 36.13
C THR A 116 19.53 18.01 35.29
N ASN A 117 20.48 17.10 35.54
CA ASN A 117 20.54 15.78 34.91
C ASN A 117 19.19 15.05 34.93
N HIS A 118 18.51 15.08 36.07
CA HIS A 118 17.21 14.43 36.23
C HIS A 118 16.08 15.13 35.47
N GLU A 119 16.04 16.47 35.47
CA GLU A 119 15.07 17.24 34.68
C GLU A 119 15.25 16.99 33.18
N PHE A 120 16.51 16.92 32.73
CA PHE A 120 16.83 16.62 31.35
C PHE A 120 16.37 15.19 30.97
N ALA A 121 16.59 14.21 31.86
CA ALA A 121 16.07 12.85 31.69
C ALA A 121 14.53 12.81 31.57
N VAL A 122 13.81 13.60 32.37
CA VAL A 122 12.33 13.70 32.33
C VAL A 122 11.87 14.30 30.99
N ALA A 123 12.51 15.36 30.51
CA ALA A 123 12.21 15.98 29.22
C ALA A 123 12.39 14.98 28.06
N LEU A 124 13.55 14.31 28.00
CA LEU A 124 13.86 13.31 26.97
C LEU A 124 12.93 12.08 27.08
N GLY A 125 12.72 11.56 28.28
CA GLY A 125 11.81 10.44 28.54
C GLY A 125 10.38 10.74 28.10
N HIS A 126 9.92 11.98 28.26
CA HIS A 126 8.62 12.41 27.78
C HIS A 126 8.51 12.36 26.25
N ILE A 127 9.52 12.87 25.53
CA ILE A 127 9.60 12.81 24.06
C ILE A 127 9.58 11.35 23.58
N ALA A 128 10.43 10.49 24.15
CA ALA A 128 10.51 9.08 23.73
C ALA A 128 9.23 8.27 24.00
N LYS A 129 8.49 8.61 25.08
CA LYS A 129 7.20 7.99 25.39
C LYS A 129 6.13 8.38 24.36
N ARG A 130 6.20 9.61 23.83
CA ARG A 130 5.24 10.21 22.88
C ARG A 130 5.93 10.76 21.62
N ARG A 131 6.68 9.89 20.95
CA ARG A 131 7.60 10.21 19.85
C ARG A 131 6.96 10.60 18.50
N GLY A 132 5.76 11.15 18.51
CA GLY A 132 5.08 11.67 17.30
C GLY A 132 4.70 10.61 16.27
N PHE A 133 3.99 11.04 15.24
CA PHE A 133 3.62 10.21 14.08
C PHE A 133 4.72 10.23 13.02
N LYS A 134 5.07 9.06 12.46
CA LYS A 134 5.96 8.95 11.31
C LYS A 134 5.16 8.32 10.17
N SER A 135 5.03 9.03 9.06
CA SER A 135 4.43 8.45 7.86
C SER A 135 5.31 7.31 7.35
N ALA A 136 4.69 6.18 7.07
CA ALA A 136 5.33 5.03 6.42
C ALA A 136 4.84 4.86 4.97
N ALA A 137 4.03 5.79 4.47
CA ALA A 137 3.45 5.68 3.14
C ALA A 137 4.47 6.06 2.06
N LYS A 138 4.45 5.33 0.93
CA LYS A 138 5.21 5.62 -0.30
C LYS A 138 4.88 6.99 -0.94
N SER A 139 3.85 7.68 -0.43
CA SER A 139 3.53 9.05 -0.79
C SER A 139 2.72 9.75 0.30
N LYS A 140 2.70 11.09 0.28
CA LYS A 140 1.70 11.92 0.95
C LYS A 140 0.38 11.86 0.16
N SER A 141 -0.28 10.70 0.08
CA SER A 141 -1.54 10.60 -0.70
C SER A 141 -2.66 11.38 -0.01
N ALA A 142 -3.20 12.39 -0.70
CA ALA A 142 -4.29 13.26 -0.24
C ALA A 142 -5.66 12.55 -0.06
N ASN A 143 -5.79 11.29 -0.48
CA ASN A 143 -7.03 10.51 -0.44
C ASN A 143 -6.99 9.46 0.67
N THR A 144 -6.75 9.89 1.90
CA THR A 144 -7.04 9.04 3.06
C THR A 144 -8.41 9.46 3.58
N ALA A 145 -9.30 8.51 3.88
CA ALA A 145 -10.66 8.79 4.33
C ALA A 145 -10.78 8.65 5.86
N GLY A 146 -11.76 9.32 6.46
CA GLY A 146 -12.06 9.19 7.89
C GLY A 146 -11.00 9.82 8.80
N ASP A 147 -10.73 9.15 9.93
CA ASP A 147 -9.89 9.70 11.00
C ASP A 147 -8.43 9.90 10.61
N ASP A 148 -7.90 9.12 9.67
CA ASP A 148 -6.53 9.33 9.17
C ASP A 148 -6.40 10.67 8.45
N GLN A 149 -7.43 11.11 7.70
CA GLN A 149 -7.43 12.43 7.06
C GLN A 149 -7.45 13.55 8.09
N ARG A 150 -8.28 13.40 9.14
CA ARG A 150 -8.38 14.37 10.23
C ARG A 150 -7.05 14.49 10.98
N MET A 151 -6.40 13.37 11.24
CA MET A 151 -5.07 13.33 11.87
C MET A 151 -4.00 14.00 10.99
N LEU A 152 -3.98 13.74 9.69
CA LEU A 152 -3.02 14.36 8.76
C LEU A 152 -3.22 15.88 8.66
N LYS A 153 -4.47 16.35 8.51
CA LYS A 153 -4.78 17.79 8.52
C LYS A 153 -4.38 18.45 9.83
N ALA A 154 -4.66 17.80 10.96
CA ALA A 154 -4.29 18.31 12.27
C ALA A 154 -2.77 18.37 12.48
N LEU A 155 -2.03 17.40 11.93
CA LEU A 155 -0.57 17.40 11.93
C LEU A 155 -0.01 18.57 11.11
N GLU A 156 -0.59 18.86 9.94
CA GLU A 156 -0.20 20.00 9.11
C GLU A 156 -0.48 21.34 9.80
N ALA A 157 -1.66 21.52 10.40
CA ALA A 157 -1.98 22.71 11.18
C ALA A 157 -1.06 22.88 12.40
N THR A 158 -0.70 21.78 13.07
CA THR A 158 0.26 21.79 14.19
C THR A 158 1.64 22.22 13.70
N ARG A 159 2.06 21.77 12.52
CA ARG A 159 3.35 22.14 11.91
C ARG A 159 3.39 23.60 11.48
N GLU A 160 2.30 24.13 10.93
CA GLU A 160 2.19 25.56 10.60
C GLU A 160 2.36 26.42 11.86
N ARG A 161 1.66 26.05 12.94
CA ARG A 161 1.78 26.76 14.22
C ARG A 161 3.18 26.64 14.83
N LEU A 162 3.81 25.49 14.70
CA LEU A 162 5.19 25.26 15.14
C LEU A 162 6.17 26.26 14.51
N GLY A 163 5.89 26.80 13.32
CA GLY A 163 6.72 27.82 12.68
C GLY A 163 6.93 29.10 13.51
N ARG A 164 6.12 29.34 14.55
CA ARG A 164 6.25 30.48 15.49
C ARG A 164 7.14 30.17 16.70
N TYR A 165 7.61 28.93 16.84
CA TYR A 165 8.31 28.44 18.02
C TYR A 165 9.54 27.63 17.63
N GLN A 166 10.56 27.61 18.50
CA GLN A 166 11.77 26.83 18.24
C GLN A 166 11.54 25.30 18.21
N THR A 167 10.66 24.77 19.07
CA THR A 167 10.42 23.33 19.21
C THR A 167 8.98 23.02 19.61
N VAL A 168 8.55 21.75 19.46
CA VAL A 168 7.20 21.30 19.87
C VAL A 168 7.01 21.47 21.37
N GLY A 169 8.03 21.17 22.18
CA GLY A 169 8.03 21.40 23.62
C GLY A 169 7.81 22.86 23.98
N HIS A 170 8.53 23.76 23.31
CA HIS A 170 8.39 25.21 23.47
C HIS A 170 6.98 25.69 23.12
N MET A 171 6.45 25.30 21.95
CA MET A 171 5.08 25.63 21.53
C MET A 171 4.05 25.17 22.56
N PHE A 172 4.07 23.89 22.95
CA PHE A 172 3.06 23.34 23.86
C PHE A 172 3.16 23.90 25.30
N ALA A 173 4.28 24.51 25.67
CA ALA A 173 4.45 25.15 26.97
C ALA A 173 4.05 26.64 26.98
N ARG A 174 4.21 27.34 25.86
CA ARG A 174 4.07 28.81 25.78
C ARG A 174 2.82 29.26 25.04
N ASP A 175 2.35 28.49 24.07
CA ASP A 175 1.22 28.89 23.24
C ASP A 175 -0.10 28.82 24.05
N PRO A 176 -0.89 29.92 24.09
CA PRO A 176 -2.13 29.99 24.86
C PRO A 176 -3.12 28.85 24.56
N ASP A 177 -3.17 28.35 23.32
CA ASP A 177 -4.09 27.29 22.93
C ASP A 177 -3.79 25.97 23.65
N TYR A 178 -2.56 25.77 24.13
CA TYR A 178 -2.13 24.52 24.76
C TYR A 178 -2.19 24.56 26.29
N VAL A 179 -2.42 25.73 26.91
CA VAL A 179 -2.47 25.90 28.37
C VAL A 179 -3.51 24.98 29.01
N GLY A 180 -4.74 24.97 28.48
CA GLY A 180 -5.82 24.12 29.00
C GLY A 180 -5.74 22.64 28.58
N ARG A 181 -5.08 22.34 27.45
CA ARG A 181 -4.99 20.97 26.92
C ARG A 181 -3.76 20.74 26.05
N LYS A 182 -2.84 19.92 26.55
CA LYS A 182 -1.61 19.50 25.84
C LYS A 182 -1.71 18.10 25.19
N ARG A 183 -2.89 17.45 25.19
CA ARG A 183 -3.08 16.07 24.70
C ARG A 183 -4.36 15.92 23.88
N ASN A 184 -4.31 15.06 22.87
CA ASN A 184 -5.47 14.66 22.06
C ASN A 184 -6.58 14.04 22.92
N ARG A 185 -7.81 14.16 22.43
CA ARG A 185 -9.01 13.46 22.93
C ARG A 185 -9.55 12.55 21.83
N ASP A 186 -10.55 11.76 22.17
CA ASP A 186 -11.18 10.88 21.19
C ASP A 186 -11.77 11.69 20.02
N GLY A 187 -11.48 11.26 18.79
CA GLY A 187 -11.82 11.97 17.55
C GLY A 187 -11.14 13.34 17.32
N ILE A 188 -10.28 13.82 18.23
CA ILE A 188 -9.64 15.16 18.16
C ILE A 188 -8.11 15.04 18.16
N TYR A 189 -7.50 15.38 17.02
CA TYR A 189 -6.08 15.16 16.73
C TYR A 189 -5.20 16.43 16.70
N ASP A 190 -5.70 17.57 17.15
CA ASP A 190 -5.06 18.91 17.09
C ASP A 190 -3.82 19.10 17.97
N ARG A 191 -3.41 18.08 18.74
CA ARG A 191 -2.18 18.02 19.53
C ARG A 191 -1.20 16.97 19.00
N THR A 192 -1.29 16.65 17.71
CA THR A 192 -0.43 15.65 17.04
C THR A 192 0.80 16.30 16.44
N ALA A 193 1.99 15.90 16.90
CA ALA A 193 3.26 16.31 16.31
C ALA A 193 3.82 15.23 15.39
N SER A 194 4.56 15.64 14.36
CA SER A 194 5.32 14.68 13.55
C SER A 194 6.53 14.16 14.33
N ARG A 195 7.03 12.99 13.93
CA ARG A 195 8.24 12.44 14.52
C ARG A 195 9.47 13.27 14.18
N ASP A 196 9.50 13.85 12.98
CA ASP A 196 10.64 14.63 12.50
C ASP A 196 10.77 15.94 13.32
N ASP A 197 9.65 16.57 13.68
CA ASP A 197 9.66 17.75 14.57
C ASP A 197 10.22 17.42 15.96
N LEU A 198 9.94 16.23 16.47
CA LEU A 198 10.48 15.77 17.76
C LEU A 198 11.94 15.34 17.67
N ILE A 199 12.39 14.80 16.54
CA ILE A 199 13.80 14.53 16.24
C ILE A 199 14.58 15.84 16.19
N HIS A 200 14.01 16.88 15.56
CA HIS A 200 14.56 18.22 15.54
C HIS A 200 14.65 18.80 16.96
N GLU A 201 13.56 18.76 17.72
CA GLU A 201 13.52 19.25 19.11
C GLU A 201 14.60 18.62 19.98
N VAL A 202 14.83 17.31 19.86
CA VAL A 202 15.90 16.63 20.62
C VAL A 202 17.25 17.26 20.30
N GLY A 203 17.55 17.54 19.03
CA GLY A 203 18.82 18.15 18.64
C GLY A 203 18.98 19.57 19.16
N VAL A 204 17.93 20.37 19.06
CA VAL A 204 17.94 21.74 19.60
C VAL A 204 18.12 21.72 21.12
N LEU A 205 17.43 20.82 21.82
CA LEU A 205 17.52 20.70 23.28
C LEU A 205 18.92 20.24 23.74
N PHE A 206 19.49 19.21 23.10
CA PHE A 206 20.87 18.77 23.38
C PHE A 206 21.89 19.87 23.09
N SER A 207 21.76 20.57 21.96
CA SER A 207 22.63 21.71 21.61
C SER A 207 22.53 22.84 22.64
N ALA A 208 21.32 23.21 23.05
CA ALA A 208 21.11 24.21 24.08
C ALA A 208 21.73 23.79 25.42
N GLN A 209 21.49 22.55 25.87
CA GLN A 209 22.05 22.05 27.12
C GLN A 209 23.59 21.98 27.10
N ARG A 210 24.21 21.64 25.97
CA ARG A 210 25.67 21.74 25.81
C ARG A 210 26.17 23.17 25.97
N ARG A 211 25.52 24.15 25.33
CA ARG A 211 25.89 25.57 25.44
C ARG A 211 25.78 26.08 26.88
N HIS A 212 24.82 25.58 27.64
CA HIS A 212 24.62 25.92 29.05
C HIS A 212 25.51 25.11 30.02
N GLY A 213 26.44 24.30 29.50
CA GLY A 213 27.41 23.55 30.32
C GLY A 213 26.87 22.27 30.97
N ASN A 214 25.81 21.67 30.43
CA ASN A 214 25.26 20.41 30.97
C ASN A 214 26.22 19.23 30.70
N PRO A 215 26.81 18.61 31.76
CA PRO A 215 27.73 17.50 31.58
C PRO A 215 27.04 16.25 31.00
N GLY A 216 25.72 16.12 31.18
CA GLY A 216 24.90 15.04 30.67
C GLY A 216 24.38 15.23 29.25
N ALA A 217 24.87 16.20 28.46
CA ALA A 217 24.41 16.49 27.10
C ALA A 217 25.42 16.13 26.00
N SER A 218 26.20 15.06 26.17
CA SER A 218 27.22 14.63 25.20
C SER A 218 26.64 14.26 23.82
N ILE A 219 27.48 14.29 22.79
CA ILE A 219 27.12 13.90 21.41
C ILE A 219 26.78 12.40 21.37
N ASP A 220 27.60 11.55 22.00
CA ASP A 220 27.38 10.10 22.06
C ASP A 220 26.04 9.74 22.69
N LEU A 221 25.65 10.44 23.76
CA LEU A 221 24.36 10.24 24.40
C LEU A 221 23.21 10.69 23.50
N GLU A 222 23.37 11.79 22.78
CA GLU A 222 22.38 12.26 21.81
C GLU A 222 22.12 11.20 20.73
N GLU A 223 23.17 10.63 20.16
CA GLU A 223 23.09 9.59 19.13
C GLU A 223 22.45 8.30 19.68
N ALA A 224 22.93 7.81 20.83
CA ALA A 224 22.37 6.63 21.50
C ALA A 224 20.89 6.83 21.86
N TYR A 225 20.53 8.01 22.37
CA TYR A 225 19.15 8.36 22.67
C TYR A 225 18.30 8.34 21.39
N ARG A 226 18.75 8.98 20.29
CA ARG A 226 18.01 9.01 19.02
C ARG A 226 17.79 7.59 18.48
N ALA A 227 18.84 6.76 18.51
CA ALA A 227 18.81 5.38 18.05
C ALA A 227 17.77 4.54 18.80
N ILE A 228 17.59 4.76 20.12
CA ILE A 228 16.59 4.06 20.93
C ILE A 228 15.20 4.71 20.81
N ALA A 229 15.10 6.02 21.01
CA ALA A 229 13.85 6.78 21.10
C ALA A 229 13.03 6.67 19.80
N PHE A 230 13.69 6.75 18.64
CA PHE A 230 13.03 6.82 17.35
C PHE A 230 13.07 5.51 16.55
N ARG A 231 13.65 4.42 17.10
CA ARG A 231 13.67 3.09 16.47
C ARG A 231 12.29 2.61 16.08
N GLN A 232 12.11 2.24 14.82
CA GLN A 232 10.88 1.62 14.32
C GLN A 232 11.25 0.42 13.45
N MET A 233 10.57 -0.71 13.67
CA MET A 233 10.76 -1.88 12.82
C MET A 233 10.24 -1.57 11.41
N ALA A 234 10.99 -2.01 10.41
CA ALA A 234 10.58 -1.92 9.01
C ALA A 234 9.22 -2.60 8.80
N MET A 235 8.47 -2.07 7.84
CA MET A 235 7.25 -2.73 7.38
C MET A 235 7.63 -4.02 6.65
N GLN A 236 6.78 -5.04 6.77
CA GLN A 236 6.99 -6.29 6.04
C GLN A 236 6.65 -6.05 4.57
N ASP A 237 7.57 -6.42 3.68
CA ASP A 237 7.34 -6.42 2.24
C ASP A 237 6.19 -7.36 1.87
N SER A 238 5.25 -6.87 1.06
CA SER A 238 4.09 -7.64 0.60
C SER A 238 4.45 -8.67 -0.48
N GLU A 239 5.66 -8.60 -1.04
CA GLU A 239 6.22 -9.52 -2.02
C GLU A 239 6.05 -11.01 -1.64
N LYS A 240 6.24 -11.33 -0.35
CA LYS A 240 6.12 -12.70 0.16
C LYS A 240 4.68 -13.21 0.22
N LEU A 241 3.71 -12.31 0.14
CA LEU A 241 2.27 -12.61 0.15
C LEU A 241 1.70 -12.69 -1.27
N VAL A 242 2.50 -12.39 -2.29
CA VAL A 242 2.08 -12.51 -3.69
C VAL A 242 2.00 -13.98 -4.06
N GLY A 243 0.81 -14.41 -4.50
CA GLY A 243 0.58 -15.78 -4.95
C GLY A 243 1.30 -16.12 -6.26
N HIS A 244 1.40 -17.42 -6.55
CA HIS A 244 2.00 -17.94 -7.76
C HIS A 244 1.05 -17.88 -8.97
N CYS A 245 1.63 -17.88 -10.15
CA CYS A 245 0.90 -17.97 -11.41
C CYS A 245 0.31 -19.38 -11.58
N PRO A 246 -0.95 -19.53 -12.04
CA PRO A 246 -1.54 -20.84 -12.28
C PRO A 246 -0.89 -21.59 -13.45
N PHE A 247 -0.31 -20.87 -14.42
CA PHE A 247 0.31 -21.45 -15.61
C PHE A 247 1.83 -21.66 -15.46
N GLU A 248 2.52 -20.74 -14.80
CA GLU A 248 3.96 -20.78 -14.54
C GLU A 248 4.17 -20.90 -13.02
N LYS A 249 4.09 -22.13 -12.48
CA LYS A 249 4.01 -22.37 -11.02
C LYS A 249 5.19 -21.81 -10.22
N GLU A 250 6.37 -21.75 -10.82
CA GLU A 250 7.58 -21.19 -10.20
C GLU A 250 7.60 -19.65 -10.19
N GLU A 251 6.70 -19.00 -10.95
CA GLU A 251 6.67 -17.56 -11.11
C GLU A 251 5.59 -16.92 -10.22
N LYS A 252 5.92 -15.80 -9.61
CA LYS A 252 4.93 -14.96 -8.92
C LYS A 252 4.02 -14.25 -9.92
N ARG A 253 2.81 -13.92 -9.48
CA ARG A 253 1.87 -13.08 -10.25
C ARG A 253 2.49 -11.71 -10.52
N ALA A 254 2.24 -11.18 -11.71
CA ALA A 254 2.72 -9.86 -12.13
C ALA A 254 2.15 -8.74 -11.25
N ALA A 255 2.83 -7.59 -11.20
CA ALA A 255 2.21 -6.37 -10.69
C ALA A 255 1.09 -5.91 -11.64
N LYS A 256 -0.03 -5.44 -11.08
CA LYS A 256 -1.17 -4.94 -11.89
C LYS A 256 -0.80 -3.75 -12.78
N LEU A 257 0.15 -2.93 -12.34
CA LEU A 257 0.64 -1.74 -13.05
C LEU A 257 1.95 -2.01 -13.81
N ALA A 258 2.28 -3.28 -14.05
CA ALA A 258 3.40 -3.65 -14.91
C ALA A 258 3.04 -3.40 -16.38
N PRO A 259 3.93 -2.79 -17.19
CA PRO A 259 3.63 -2.49 -18.60
C PRO A 259 3.15 -3.69 -19.41
N SER A 260 3.75 -4.87 -19.24
CA SER A 260 3.30 -6.07 -19.96
C SER A 260 1.89 -6.48 -19.56
N PHE A 261 1.54 -6.41 -18.27
CA PHE A 261 0.21 -6.80 -17.80
C PHE A 261 -0.88 -5.80 -18.22
N GLU A 262 -0.57 -4.50 -18.18
CA GLU A 262 -1.49 -3.46 -18.69
C GLU A 262 -1.75 -3.65 -20.19
N LYS A 263 -0.68 -3.90 -20.97
CA LYS A 263 -0.79 -4.22 -22.40
C LYS A 263 -1.65 -5.47 -22.64
N PHE A 264 -1.42 -6.55 -21.89
CA PHE A 264 -2.22 -7.78 -22.01
C PHE A 264 -3.69 -7.56 -21.69
N ARG A 265 -4.00 -6.83 -20.61
CA ARG A 265 -5.37 -6.49 -20.25
C ARG A 265 -6.07 -5.70 -21.36
N LEU A 266 -5.37 -4.72 -21.93
CA LEU A 266 -5.88 -3.91 -23.02
C LEU A 266 -6.10 -4.74 -24.29
N LEU A 267 -5.11 -5.53 -24.72
CA LEU A 267 -5.22 -6.41 -25.89
C LEU A 267 -6.37 -7.40 -25.74
N THR A 268 -6.51 -8.02 -24.57
CA THR A 268 -7.63 -8.93 -24.27
C THR A 268 -8.98 -8.23 -24.48
N ARG A 269 -9.09 -6.95 -24.09
CA ARG A 269 -10.33 -6.18 -24.28
C ARG A 269 -10.57 -5.84 -25.75
N LEU A 270 -9.53 -5.43 -26.47
CA LEU A 270 -9.56 -5.06 -27.88
C LEU A 270 -9.87 -6.24 -28.80
N ILE A 271 -9.26 -7.41 -28.58
CA ILE A 271 -9.48 -8.64 -29.38
C ILE A 271 -10.92 -9.14 -29.24
N ASN A 272 -11.49 -9.01 -28.05
CA ASN A 272 -12.88 -9.39 -27.78
C ASN A 272 -13.89 -8.31 -28.14
N LEU A 273 -13.43 -7.13 -28.59
CA LEU A 273 -14.31 -6.08 -29.05
C LEU A 273 -14.92 -6.48 -30.41
N ARG A 274 -16.18 -6.13 -30.60
CA ARG A 274 -16.93 -6.36 -31.83
C ARG A 274 -17.42 -5.03 -32.37
N VAL A 275 -17.39 -4.93 -33.69
CA VAL A 275 -17.89 -3.79 -34.46
C VAL A 275 -19.08 -4.29 -35.26
N THR A 276 -20.22 -3.65 -35.05
CA THR A 276 -21.40 -3.81 -35.88
C THR A 276 -21.24 -2.95 -37.13
N THR A 277 -21.38 -3.58 -38.29
CA THR A 277 -21.31 -2.98 -39.62
C THR A 277 -22.63 -3.28 -40.36
N PRO A 278 -22.91 -2.63 -41.51
CA PRO A 278 -24.08 -2.97 -42.34
C PRO A 278 -24.13 -4.46 -42.73
N ASP A 279 -22.97 -5.09 -42.93
CA ASP A 279 -22.83 -6.49 -43.33
C ASP A 279 -22.83 -7.48 -42.15
N GLY A 280 -22.99 -7.00 -40.92
CA GLY A 280 -23.01 -7.81 -39.70
C GLY A 280 -21.91 -7.45 -38.69
N GLU A 281 -21.71 -8.33 -37.70
CA GLU A 281 -20.70 -8.15 -36.64
C GLU A 281 -19.35 -8.75 -37.01
N ARG A 282 -18.28 -7.99 -36.79
CA ARG A 282 -16.90 -8.45 -37.01
C ARG A 282 -15.96 -8.13 -35.84
N PRO A 283 -14.86 -8.90 -35.68
CA PRO A 283 -13.75 -8.52 -34.81
C PRO A 283 -12.96 -7.34 -35.39
N LEU A 284 -12.08 -6.76 -34.56
CA LEU A 284 -11.02 -5.86 -35.04
C LEU A 284 -9.97 -6.68 -35.81
N SER A 285 -9.51 -6.11 -36.92
CA SER A 285 -8.41 -6.65 -37.72
C SER A 285 -7.05 -6.44 -37.02
N PRO A 286 -6.00 -7.20 -37.40
CA PRO A 286 -4.65 -7.00 -36.88
C PRO A 286 -4.14 -5.56 -37.04
N ASP A 287 -4.43 -4.91 -38.17
CA ASP A 287 -4.02 -3.52 -38.42
C ASP A 287 -4.76 -2.52 -37.52
N GLU A 288 -6.06 -2.75 -37.28
CA GLU A 288 -6.84 -1.94 -36.33
C GLU A 288 -6.30 -2.12 -34.90
N LEU A 289 -5.91 -3.33 -34.50
CA LEU A 289 -5.28 -3.61 -33.21
C LEU A 289 -3.92 -2.90 -33.09
N ALA A 290 -3.09 -2.94 -34.13
CA ALA A 290 -1.81 -2.26 -34.17
C ALA A 290 -1.99 -0.73 -34.05
N ARG A 291 -2.94 -0.14 -34.78
CA ARG A 291 -3.25 1.30 -34.67
C ARG A 291 -3.76 1.68 -33.28
N ALA A 292 -4.66 0.88 -32.70
CA ALA A 292 -5.20 1.11 -31.36
C ALA A 292 -4.14 1.02 -30.24
N THR A 293 -3.03 0.32 -30.50
CA THR A 293 -1.94 0.10 -29.53
C THR A 293 -0.63 0.80 -29.90
N SER A 294 -0.63 1.69 -30.89
CA SER A 294 0.55 2.44 -31.34
C SER A 294 1.14 3.35 -30.26
N ASP A 295 0.28 3.94 -29.42
CA ASP A 295 0.64 5.00 -28.46
C ASP A 295 0.44 4.56 -26.99
N LEU A 296 0.80 3.31 -26.67
CA LEU A 296 0.66 2.79 -25.31
C LEU A 296 1.48 3.61 -24.30
N GLY A 297 0.82 3.94 -23.18
CA GLY A 297 1.47 4.63 -22.06
C GLY A 297 1.78 6.11 -22.29
N LYS A 298 1.41 6.74 -23.42
CA LYS A 298 1.46 8.21 -23.52
C LYS A 298 0.53 8.86 -22.50
N THR A 299 -0.66 8.28 -22.33
CA THR A 299 -1.67 8.68 -21.34
C THR A 299 -2.09 7.49 -20.50
N ALA A 300 -2.48 7.74 -19.24
CA ALA A 300 -2.99 6.70 -18.36
C ALA A 300 -4.37 6.15 -18.80
N LYS A 301 -5.16 7.00 -19.48
CA LYS A 301 -6.50 6.71 -19.98
C LYS A 301 -6.46 6.44 -21.48
N LEU A 302 -7.20 5.43 -21.95
CA LEU A 302 -7.46 5.20 -23.37
C LEU A 302 -8.97 5.08 -23.59
N THR A 303 -9.58 6.12 -24.16
CA THR A 303 -11.04 6.16 -24.36
C THR A 303 -11.47 5.32 -25.55
N ALA A 304 -12.70 4.80 -25.52
CA ALA A 304 -13.28 4.13 -26.68
C ALA A 304 -13.40 5.09 -27.88
N LYS A 305 -13.69 6.37 -27.64
CA LYS A 305 -13.62 7.41 -28.66
C LYS A 305 -12.25 7.50 -29.32
N ARG A 306 -11.17 7.53 -28.53
CA ARG A 306 -9.81 7.57 -29.08
C ARG A 306 -9.49 6.32 -29.89
N VAL A 307 -9.95 5.15 -29.43
CA VAL A 307 -9.79 3.90 -30.19
C VAL A 307 -10.55 3.98 -31.52
N ARG A 308 -11.79 4.47 -31.53
CA ARG A 308 -12.57 4.72 -32.76
C ARG A 308 -11.81 5.59 -33.74
N ASP A 309 -11.26 6.71 -33.27
CA ASP A 309 -10.48 7.64 -34.09
C ASP A 309 -9.20 7.00 -34.64
N LEU A 310 -8.49 6.21 -33.82
CA LEU A 310 -7.25 5.54 -34.21
C LEU A 310 -7.46 4.45 -35.27
N ILE A 311 -8.57 3.70 -35.17
CA ILE A 311 -8.82 2.60 -36.10
C ILE A 311 -9.54 3.04 -37.36
N GLY A 312 -10.12 4.25 -37.37
CA GLY A 312 -10.78 4.85 -38.54
C GLY A 312 -12.20 4.32 -38.78
N LEU A 313 -12.94 4.01 -37.71
CA LEU A 313 -14.33 3.54 -37.80
C LEU A 313 -15.24 4.60 -38.45
N SER A 314 -16.04 4.19 -39.43
CA SER A 314 -17.02 5.08 -40.08
C SER A 314 -18.22 5.40 -39.18
N VAL A 315 -19.04 6.38 -39.58
CA VAL A 315 -20.25 6.82 -38.84
C VAL A 315 -21.31 5.69 -38.75
N GLU A 316 -21.35 4.82 -39.75
CA GLU A 316 -22.25 3.68 -39.82
C GLU A 316 -21.80 2.51 -38.94
N GLN A 317 -20.53 2.50 -38.53
CA GLN A 317 -19.95 1.45 -37.72
C GLN A 317 -19.97 1.81 -36.24
N ARG A 318 -20.33 0.84 -35.39
CA ARG A 318 -20.41 1.04 -33.94
C ARG A 318 -19.81 -0.12 -33.19
N PHE A 319 -19.22 0.17 -32.02
CA PHE A 319 -18.87 -0.89 -31.09
C PHE A 319 -20.14 -1.57 -30.59
N THR A 320 -20.23 -2.89 -30.73
CA THR A 320 -21.44 -3.66 -30.38
C THR A 320 -21.80 -3.54 -28.90
N THR A 321 -20.79 -3.50 -28.02
CA THR A 321 -20.97 -3.50 -26.55
C THR A 321 -20.79 -2.14 -25.90
N ILE A 322 -20.43 -1.11 -26.66
CA ILE A 322 -20.15 0.24 -26.13
C ILE A 322 -21.11 1.20 -26.84
N LYS A 323 -22.05 1.75 -26.08
CA LYS A 323 -22.99 2.74 -26.62
C LYS A 323 -22.26 4.05 -26.96
N PRO A 324 -22.73 4.83 -27.93
CA PRO A 324 -22.07 6.09 -28.33
C PRO A 324 -21.87 7.10 -27.19
N ASP A 325 -22.81 7.20 -26.26
CA ASP A 325 -22.75 8.05 -25.07
C ASP A 325 -21.69 7.60 -24.05
N GLN A 326 -21.25 6.35 -24.15
CA GLN A 326 -20.25 5.74 -23.26
C GLN A 326 -18.83 5.79 -23.83
N GLU A 327 -18.64 6.34 -25.03
CA GLU A 327 -17.32 6.37 -25.68
C GLU A 327 -16.30 7.30 -24.99
N SER A 328 -16.76 8.19 -24.11
CA SER A 328 -15.87 8.98 -23.24
C SER A 328 -15.23 8.15 -22.11
N GLY A 329 -15.76 6.94 -21.86
CA GLY A 329 -15.22 5.95 -20.95
C GLY A 329 -13.91 5.34 -21.46
N ASP A 330 -13.09 4.86 -20.53
CA ASP A 330 -11.89 4.11 -20.86
C ASP A 330 -12.25 2.69 -21.30
N ILE A 331 -11.57 2.22 -22.34
CA ILE A 331 -11.94 1.00 -23.04
C ILE A 331 -11.67 -0.27 -22.24
N ALA A 332 -10.63 -0.25 -21.38
CA ALA A 332 -10.10 -1.42 -20.69
C ALA A 332 -10.18 -1.33 -19.16
N SER A 333 -10.50 -0.16 -18.60
CA SER A 333 -10.71 0.02 -17.17
C SER A 333 -11.87 0.96 -16.87
N LYS A 334 -12.85 0.51 -16.08
CA LYS A 334 -13.94 1.38 -15.59
C LYS A 334 -13.44 2.60 -14.80
N THR A 335 -12.24 2.54 -14.23
CA THR A 335 -11.65 3.63 -13.44
C THR A 335 -10.93 4.70 -14.29
N GLY A 336 -10.81 4.52 -15.60
CA GLY A 336 -10.07 5.48 -16.45
C GLY A 336 -8.55 5.32 -16.45
N GLU A 337 -8.05 4.16 -16.01
CA GLU A 337 -6.64 3.88 -15.77
C GLU A 337 -6.19 2.59 -16.49
N ALA A 338 -6.43 2.51 -17.80
CA ALA A 338 -5.98 1.37 -18.62
C ALA A 338 -4.45 1.17 -18.57
N MET A 339 -3.69 2.26 -18.55
CA MET A 339 -2.23 2.27 -18.72
C MET A 339 -1.55 3.16 -17.67
N SER A 340 -2.08 3.23 -16.45
CA SER A 340 -1.60 4.18 -15.43
C SER A 340 -0.18 3.85 -14.96
N GLY A 341 0.18 2.57 -14.86
CA GLY A 341 1.53 2.12 -14.55
C GLY A 341 2.54 2.52 -15.61
N THR A 342 2.24 2.13 -16.85
CA THR A 342 3.04 2.41 -18.05
C THR A 342 3.26 3.90 -18.23
N ALA A 343 2.20 4.71 -18.14
CA ALA A 343 2.30 6.17 -18.25
C ALA A 343 3.11 6.81 -17.13
N THR A 344 3.04 6.26 -15.91
CA THR A 344 3.84 6.75 -14.78
C THR A 344 5.32 6.42 -14.98
N LEU A 345 5.65 5.21 -15.43
CA LEU A 345 7.04 4.82 -15.73
C LEU A 345 7.61 5.63 -16.89
N ARG A 346 6.86 5.77 -17.99
CA ARG A 346 7.25 6.59 -19.14
C ARG A 346 7.51 8.04 -18.75
N LYS A 347 6.64 8.63 -17.92
CA LYS A 347 6.84 9.99 -17.41
C LYS A 347 8.08 10.11 -16.53
N ALA A 348 8.39 9.09 -15.73
CA ALA A 348 9.57 9.08 -14.87
C ALA A 348 10.88 9.00 -15.68
N LEU A 349 10.88 8.15 -16.72
CA LEU A 349 12.04 7.90 -17.58
C LEU A 349 12.24 8.99 -18.65
N GLY A 350 11.17 9.65 -19.08
CA GLY A 350 11.20 10.49 -20.28
C GLY A 350 11.19 9.65 -21.57
N ASP A 351 10.95 10.29 -22.71
CA ASP A 351 10.74 9.57 -23.97
C ASP A 351 11.99 8.84 -24.48
N SER A 352 13.20 9.39 -24.27
CA SER A 352 14.45 8.76 -24.71
C SER A 352 14.71 7.43 -24.01
N LEU A 353 14.80 7.45 -22.68
CA LEU A 353 15.02 6.24 -21.87
C LEU A 353 13.84 5.27 -21.98
N TRP A 354 12.62 5.76 -22.21
CA TRP A 354 11.47 4.89 -22.46
C TRP A 354 11.64 4.05 -23.73
N VAL A 355 12.09 4.64 -24.84
CA VAL A 355 12.29 3.90 -26.10
C VAL A 355 13.32 2.79 -25.95
N GLU A 356 14.37 3.02 -25.17
CA GLU A 356 15.36 2.00 -24.84
C GLU A 356 14.76 0.91 -23.97
N MET A 357 14.02 1.30 -22.93
CA MET A 357 13.43 0.38 -21.96
C MET A 357 12.26 -0.44 -22.51
N ASP A 358 11.51 0.09 -23.47
CA ASP A 358 10.42 -0.63 -24.14
C ASP A 358 10.92 -1.87 -24.90
N ARG A 359 12.21 -1.90 -25.27
CA ARG A 359 12.88 -3.08 -25.85
C ARG A 359 13.26 -4.13 -24.81
N GLN A 360 13.12 -3.83 -23.52
CA GLN A 360 13.47 -4.69 -22.39
C GLN A 360 12.27 -4.84 -21.42
N PRO A 361 11.15 -5.41 -21.89
CA PRO A 361 9.91 -5.49 -21.11
C PRO A 361 10.06 -6.29 -19.81
N GLU A 362 10.99 -7.25 -19.75
CA GLU A 362 11.37 -7.98 -18.53
C GLU A 362 11.78 -7.03 -17.40
N GLN A 363 12.67 -6.06 -17.69
CA GLN A 363 13.18 -5.14 -16.69
C GLN A 363 12.10 -4.15 -16.24
N LEU A 364 11.28 -3.65 -17.17
CA LEU A 364 10.13 -2.80 -16.85
C LEU A 364 9.14 -3.50 -15.91
N ASP A 365 8.86 -4.79 -16.16
CA ASP A 365 7.98 -5.58 -15.29
C ASP A 365 8.61 -5.81 -13.91
N GLN A 366 9.93 -6.02 -13.83
CA GLN A 366 10.66 -6.15 -12.57
C GLN A 366 10.66 -4.85 -11.76
N ILE A 367 10.88 -3.70 -12.41
CA ILE A 367 10.75 -2.37 -11.79
C ILE A 367 9.34 -2.22 -11.21
N ALA A 368 8.31 -2.49 -12.00
CA ALA A 368 6.92 -2.40 -11.54
C ALA A 368 6.62 -3.37 -10.39
N HIS A 369 7.19 -4.57 -10.40
CA HIS A 369 7.11 -5.53 -9.31
C HIS A 369 7.71 -4.97 -8.02
N ILE A 370 8.94 -4.44 -8.08
CA ILE A 370 9.63 -3.89 -6.93
C ILE A 370 8.83 -2.72 -6.34
N LEU A 371 8.42 -1.77 -7.20
CA LEU A 371 7.62 -0.62 -6.82
C LEU A 371 6.28 -1.03 -6.18
N SER A 372 5.71 -2.16 -6.60
CA SER A 372 4.41 -2.63 -6.11
C SER A 372 4.47 -3.33 -4.75
N PHE A 373 5.53 -4.11 -4.49
CA PHE A 373 5.51 -5.10 -3.40
C PHE A 373 6.55 -4.88 -2.30
N PHE A 374 7.51 -3.97 -2.47
CA PHE A 374 8.42 -3.54 -1.40
C PHE A 374 7.92 -2.26 -0.76
N GLU A 375 7.91 -2.15 0.56
CA GLU A 375 7.10 -1.11 1.22
C GLU A 375 7.82 0.23 1.44
N THR A 376 9.13 0.23 1.64
CA THR A 376 9.90 1.44 1.95
C THR A 376 10.82 1.85 0.81
N ASN A 377 11.07 3.16 0.65
CA ASN A 377 11.98 3.68 -0.37
C ASN A 377 13.38 3.07 -0.25
N ASP A 378 13.89 2.87 0.97
CA ASP A 378 15.20 2.20 1.19
C ASP A 378 15.23 0.78 0.61
N ARG A 379 14.15 0.01 0.83
CA ARG A 379 14.05 -1.38 0.34
C ARG A 379 13.86 -1.39 -1.17
N ILE A 380 12.99 -0.52 -1.70
CA ILE A 380 12.79 -0.34 -3.14
C ILE A 380 14.13 0.00 -3.81
N GLY A 381 14.85 1.01 -3.31
CA GLY A 381 16.14 1.43 -3.87
C GLY A 381 17.22 0.35 -3.77
N ALA A 382 17.25 -0.45 -2.71
CA ALA A 382 18.16 -1.59 -2.61
C ALA A 382 17.86 -2.66 -3.66
N GLN A 383 16.59 -2.95 -3.91
CA GLN A 383 16.18 -3.94 -4.92
C GLN A 383 16.39 -3.43 -6.35
N LEU A 384 16.09 -2.15 -6.63
CA LEU A 384 16.32 -1.55 -7.94
C LEU A 384 17.82 -1.56 -8.32
N ARG A 385 18.71 -1.26 -7.38
CA ARG A 385 20.17 -1.36 -7.59
C ARG A 385 20.62 -2.78 -7.91
N ALA A 386 19.95 -3.79 -7.34
CA ALA A 386 20.27 -5.19 -7.59
C ALA A 386 19.81 -5.70 -8.98
N LEU A 387 18.97 -4.95 -9.70
CA LEU A 387 18.50 -5.33 -11.04
C LEU A 387 19.54 -5.12 -12.15
N GLY A 388 20.63 -4.39 -11.88
CA GLY A 388 21.63 -4.07 -12.91
C GLY A 388 21.09 -3.14 -14.01
N LEU A 389 20.26 -2.17 -13.62
CA LEU A 389 19.75 -1.13 -14.53
C LEU A 389 20.88 -0.19 -14.96
N ASP A 390 20.75 0.42 -16.14
CA ASP A 390 21.58 1.55 -16.52
C ASP A 390 21.46 2.69 -15.49
N ASN A 391 22.57 3.39 -15.23
CA ASN A 391 22.61 4.44 -14.21
C ASN A 391 21.60 5.56 -14.49
N ALA A 392 21.40 5.96 -15.76
CA ALA A 392 20.44 7.01 -16.10
C ALA A 392 19.00 6.58 -15.83
N VAL A 393 18.67 5.31 -16.12
CA VAL A 393 17.36 4.71 -15.82
C VAL A 393 17.14 4.64 -14.31
N LEU A 394 18.14 4.16 -13.57
CA LEU A 394 18.08 4.04 -12.11
C LEU A 394 17.88 5.40 -11.46
N ASP A 395 18.66 6.41 -11.86
CA ASP A 395 18.59 7.77 -11.31
C ASP A 395 17.23 8.41 -11.59
N ALA A 396 16.69 8.24 -12.81
CA ALA A 396 15.37 8.75 -13.18
C ALA A 396 14.26 8.12 -12.32
N ILE A 397 14.30 6.80 -12.11
CA ILE A 397 13.34 6.09 -11.26
C ILE A 397 13.51 6.50 -9.80
N MET A 398 14.74 6.56 -9.26
CA MET A 398 14.98 6.96 -7.88
C MET A 398 14.52 8.39 -7.61
N ALA A 399 14.78 9.33 -8.53
CA ALA A 399 14.29 10.70 -8.42
C ALA A 399 12.75 10.78 -8.44
N ALA A 400 12.09 9.97 -9.28
CA ALA A 400 10.64 9.88 -9.29
C ALA A 400 10.07 9.23 -8.01
N LEU A 401 10.76 8.24 -7.44
CA LEU A 401 10.41 7.60 -6.18
C LEU A 401 10.46 8.57 -5.01
N ASP A 402 11.51 9.39 -4.93
CA ASP A 402 11.68 10.38 -3.86
C ASP A 402 10.62 11.50 -3.92
N ARG A 403 10.16 11.83 -5.14
CA ARG A 403 9.02 12.73 -5.37
C ARG A 403 7.66 12.06 -5.11
N GLY A 404 7.61 10.76 -4.79
CA GLY A 404 6.38 10.01 -4.54
C GLY A 404 5.59 9.63 -5.80
N GLY A 405 6.24 9.61 -6.97
CA GLY A 405 5.61 9.36 -8.27
C GLY A 405 4.95 7.98 -8.39
N PHE A 406 5.35 7.00 -7.58
CA PHE A 406 4.90 5.60 -7.68
C PHE A 406 3.87 5.18 -6.63
N ALA A 407 3.16 6.14 -6.03
CA ALA A 407 2.16 5.89 -4.98
C ALA A 407 1.09 4.82 -5.31
N LYS A 408 0.72 4.73 -6.60
CA LYS A 408 -0.34 3.84 -7.11
C LYS A 408 0.14 2.40 -7.36
N PHE A 409 1.44 2.14 -7.38
CA PHE A 409 2.01 0.82 -7.63
C PHE A 409 1.68 -0.12 -6.48
N LYS A 410 0.63 -0.91 -6.66
CA LYS A 410 0.11 -1.92 -5.73
C LYS A 410 -0.68 -2.99 -6.47
N GLY A 411 -0.80 -4.14 -5.84
CA GLY A 411 -1.72 -5.21 -6.26
C GLY A 411 -1.11 -6.17 -7.27
N ALA A 412 -1.46 -7.45 -7.11
CA ALA A 412 -1.06 -8.52 -8.00
C ALA A 412 -2.12 -8.80 -9.07
N ALA A 413 -1.65 -9.13 -10.27
CA ALA A 413 -2.42 -9.71 -11.35
C ALA A 413 -2.85 -11.16 -11.02
N HIS A 414 -3.47 -11.85 -11.99
CA HIS A 414 -3.86 -13.25 -11.87
C HIS A 414 -2.83 -14.22 -12.48
N ILE A 415 -1.89 -13.72 -13.30
CA ILE A 415 -0.84 -14.50 -13.98
C ILE A 415 0.52 -13.80 -13.87
N SER A 416 1.62 -14.52 -14.14
CA SER A 416 2.99 -14.00 -14.10
C SER A 416 3.31 -13.10 -15.30
N ALA A 417 4.30 -12.22 -15.13
CA ALA A 417 4.75 -11.33 -16.20
C ALA A 417 5.34 -12.12 -17.39
N LYS A 418 6.00 -13.24 -17.10
CA LYS A 418 6.49 -14.19 -18.11
C LYS A 418 5.36 -14.78 -18.97
N ALA A 419 4.29 -15.28 -18.34
CA ALA A 419 3.14 -15.82 -19.06
C ALA A 419 2.48 -14.73 -19.93
N VAL A 420 2.31 -13.54 -19.36
CA VAL A 420 1.78 -12.37 -20.05
C VAL A 420 2.56 -12.03 -21.31
N ARG A 421 3.90 -11.93 -21.23
CA ARG A 421 4.74 -11.60 -22.38
C ARG A 421 4.64 -12.65 -23.48
N ARG A 422 4.60 -13.94 -23.12
CA ARG A 422 4.37 -15.04 -24.07
C ARG A 422 3.04 -14.90 -24.81
N CYS A 423 1.95 -14.60 -24.09
CA CYS A 423 0.63 -14.38 -24.70
C CYS A 423 0.60 -13.15 -25.64
N CYS A 424 1.29 -12.07 -25.27
CA CYS A 424 1.38 -10.88 -26.10
C CYS A 424 2.21 -11.09 -27.37
N GLN A 425 3.20 -11.98 -27.34
CA GLN A 425 4.03 -12.34 -28.50
C GLN A 425 3.32 -13.31 -29.45
N SER A 426 2.58 -14.30 -28.93
CA SER A 426 1.83 -15.25 -29.78
C SER A 426 0.74 -14.56 -30.60
N ASN A 427 0.06 -13.57 -30.01
CA ASN A 427 -1.04 -12.85 -30.66
C ASN A 427 -0.59 -11.92 -31.80
N ALA A 428 0.71 -11.67 -31.99
CA ALA A 428 1.22 -10.97 -33.16
C ALA A 428 1.25 -11.86 -34.41
N ASN A 429 1.23 -13.19 -34.25
CA ASN A 429 1.46 -14.17 -35.32
C ASN A 429 0.35 -15.24 -35.47
N SER A 430 -0.77 -15.15 -34.76
CA SER A 430 -1.81 -16.19 -34.82
C SER A 430 -3.23 -15.65 -35.00
N SER A 431 -3.95 -16.21 -35.98
CA SER A 431 -5.42 -16.19 -36.09
C SER A 431 -6.09 -16.50 -34.74
N PRO A 432 -7.28 -15.96 -34.46
CA PRO A 432 -7.84 -15.91 -33.11
C PRO A 432 -8.01 -17.31 -32.50
N PRO A 433 -7.69 -17.49 -31.20
CA PRO A 433 -7.95 -18.76 -30.52
C PRO A 433 -9.47 -19.01 -30.47
N ASN A 434 -9.85 -20.24 -30.78
CA ASN A 434 -11.24 -20.67 -30.77
C ASN A 434 -11.83 -20.50 -29.36
N ALA A 435 -13.12 -20.14 -29.28
CA ALA A 435 -13.82 -19.67 -28.07
C ALA A 435 -13.78 -20.65 -26.86
N SER A 436 -13.29 -21.88 -27.05
CA SER A 436 -13.08 -22.87 -26.00
C SER A 436 -11.87 -22.58 -25.09
N GLN A 437 -10.84 -21.87 -25.57
CA GLN A 437 -9.65 -21.57 -24.75
C GLN A 437 -9.86 -20.35 -23.82
N ALA A 438 -10.67 -19.38 -24.22
CA ALA A 438 -10.99 -18.20 -23.41
C ALA A 438 -11.88 -18.52 -22.19
N ARG A 439 -12.75 -19.54 -22.29
CA ARG A 439 -13.64 -19.94 -21.18
C ARG A 439 -12.91 -20.68 -20.05
N ARG A 440 -11.74 -21.30 -20.30
CA ARG A 440 -10.95 -21.97 -19.26
C ARG A 440 -10.03 -21.05 -18.46
N ALA A 441 -9.84 -19.80 -18.91
CA ALA A 441 -9.03 -18.79 -18.20
C ALA A 441 -9.88 -17.84 -17.33
N GLY A 442 -11.20 -18.04 -17.29
CA GLY A 442 -12.17 -17.19 -16.59
C GLY A 442 -13.11 -17.93 -15.64
N ALA A 443 -12.63 -19.01 -15.02
CA ALA A 443 -13.26 -19.65 -13.87
C ALA A 443 -12.24 -19.73 -12.72
#